data_AF-A0A3L8GCU3-F1
#
_entry.id   AF-A0A3L8GCU3-F1
#
_cell.length_a   1.000
_cell.length_b   1.000
_cell.length_c   1.000
_cell.angle_alpha   90.00
_cell.angle_beta   90.00
_cell.angle_gamma   90.00
#
_symmetry.space_group_name_H-M   'P 1'
#
loop_
_entity.id
_entity.type
_entity.pdbx_description
1 polymer ?
#
loop_
_entity_poly.entity_id
_entity_poly.type
_entity_poly.pdbx_seq_one_letter_code
_entity_poly.pdbx_strand_id
1 'polypeptide(L)'
;MKQKKRTRVNRFELRTTDKEADKLRRRITQANKKTFQAYALKMLLEGKIETYDYSELRQLRIEVNRIGQNINQLVRYVNTFEELDSELIQALQDDIKEMKQLVTKEFKTKEVAKQHGSDQSLSDQTD
;
A
#
# COMPACT_ATOMS: atom_id res chain seq x y z
N MET A 1 -34.10 15.33 40.52
CA MET A 1 -34.15 15.07 39.06
C MET A 1 -33.33 13.80 38.76
N LYS A 2 -33.94 12.75 38.20
CA LYS A 2 -33.20 11.51 37.84
C LYS A 2 -32.20 11.83 36.73
N GLN A 3 -30.90 11.67 36.99
CA GLN A 3 -29.85 11.83 35.98
C GLN A 3 -30.06 10.78 34.87
N LYS A 4 -30.27 11.23 33.62
CA LYS A 4 -30.30 10.34 32.46
C LYS A 4 -28.92 9.71 32.29
N LYS A 5 -28.81 8.40 32.59
CA LYS A 5 -27.60 7.61 32.29
C LYS A 5 -27.38 7.59 30.79
N ARG A 6 -26.20 8.02 30.34
CA ARG A 6 -25.81 7.95 28.92
C ARG A 6 -25.44 6.51 28.57
N THR A 7 -25.87 6.04 27.42
CA THR A 7 -25.49 4.72 26.90
C THR A 7 -24.03 4.69 26.42
N ARG A 8 -23.50 5.82 25.93
CA ARG A 8 -22.10 5.96 25.50
C ARG A 8 -21.34 6.83 26.50
N VAL A 9 -20.55 6.19 27.36
CA VAL A 9 -19.81 6.84 28.47
C VAL A 9 -18.37 7.21 28.10
N ASN A 10 -17.74 6.45 27.19
CA ASN A 10 -16.35 6.64 26.79
C ASN A 10 -16.21 7.85 25.84
N ARG A 11 -15.17 8.67 26.06
CA ARG A 11 -14.85 9.85 25.25
C ARG A 11 -13.53 9.62 24.50
N PHE A 12 -13.54 9.88 23.21
CA PHE A 12 -12.36 9.94 22.36
C PHE A 12 -12.22 11.38 21.84
N GLU A 13 -11.00 11.93 21.88
CA GLU A 13 -10.71 13.27 21.39
C GLU A 13 -9.93 13.21 20.08
N LEU A 14 -10.35 14.00 19.09
CA LEU A 14 -9.68 14.15 17.80
C LEU A 14 -9.28 15.61 17.63
N ARG A 15 -7.97 15.88 17.56
CA ARG A 15 -7.44 17.21 17.22
C ARG A 15 -7.19 17.28 15.72
N THR A 16 -7.58 18.37 15.10
CA THR A 16 -7.45 18.61 13.65
C THR A 16 -6.98 20.03 13.40
N THR A 17 -6.24 20.24 12.32
CA THR A 17 -6.06 21.58 11.73
C THR A 17 -7.37 22.10 11.13
N ASP A 18 -7.47 23.41 10.89
CA ASP A 18 -8.69 24.01 10.30
C ASP A 18 -9.04 23.39 8.93
N LYS A 19 -8.03 23.13 8.10
CA LYS A 19 -8.20 22.50 6.78
C LYS A 19 -8.75 21.08 6.89
N GLU A 20 -8.29 20.31 7.86
CA GLU A 20 -8.77 18.95 8.12
C GLU A 20 -10.20 18.95 8.66
N ALA A 21 -10.52 19.89 9.56
CA ALA A 21 -11.86 20.06 10.10
C ALA A 21 -12.88 20.37 8.99
N ASP A 22 -12.55 21.25 8.06
CA ASP A 22 -13.41 21.59 6.93
C ASP A 22 -13.62 20.41 5.99
N LYS A 23 -12.57 19.65 5.70
CA LYS A 23 -12.67 18.42 4.91
C LYS A 23 -13.57 17.39 5.59
N LEU A 24 -13.44 17.25 6.91
CA LEU A 24 -14.24 16.32 7.71
C LEU A 24 -15.72 16.73 7.72
N ARG A 25 -16.03 18.01 7.90
CA ARG A 25 -17.40 18.55 7.82
C ARG A 25 -18.05 18.25 6.47
N ARG A 26 -17.34 18.50 5.37
CA ARG A 26 -17.83 18.18 4.02
C ARG A 26 -18.15 16.69 3.86
N ARG A 27 -17.27 15.81 4.34
CA ARG A 27 -17.49 14.35 4.30
C ARG A 27 -18.69 13.91 5.14
N ILE A 28 -18.90 14.51 6.32
CA ILE A 28 -20.06 14.22 7.18
C ILE A 28 -21.37 14.59 6.45
N THR A 29 -21.40 15.77 5.82
CA THR A 29 -22.56 16.22 5.03
C THR A 29 -22.81 15.29 3.86
N GLN A 30 -21.78 14.93 3.10
CA GLN A 30 -21.88 14.00 1.95
C GLN A 30 -22.37 12.61 2.38
N ALA A 31 -21.98 12.14 3.56
CA ALA A 31 -22.40 10.86 4.10
C ALA A 31 -23.81 10.87 4.73
N ASN A 32 -24.55 11.99 4.61
CA ASN A 32 -25.88 12.18 5.19
C ASN A 32 -25.95 11.90 6.70
N LYS A 33 -24.88 12.22 7.44
CA LYS A 33 -24.83 12.07 8.90
C LYS A 33 -25.06 13.41 9.59
N LYS A 34 -25.94 13.40 10.59
CA LYS A 34 -26.34 14.61 11.33
C LYS A 34 -25.31 15.09 12.36
N THR A 35 -24.44 14.20 12.83
CA THR A 35 -23.45 14.52 13.87
C THR A 35 -22.10 13.89 13.56
N PHE A 36 -21.04 14.56 14.01
CA PHE A 36 -19.69 14.00 13.99
C PHE A 36 -19.63 12.64 14.69
N GLN A 37 -20.28 12.51 15.86
CA GLN A 37 -20.32 11.24 16.61
C GLN A 37 -20.86 10.08 15.77
N ALA A 38 -21.96 10.28 15.04
CA ALA A 38 -22.57 9.23 14.23
C ALA A 38 -21.71 8.86 13.01
N TYR A 39 -21.04 9.85 12.41
CA TYR A 39 -20.13 9.62 11.30
C TYR A 39 -18.84 8.92 11.76
N ALA A 40 -18.19 9.45 12.79
CA ALA A 40 -16.94 8.92 13.33
C ALA A 40 -17.13 7.51 13.87
N LEU A 41 -18.19 7.24 14.65
CA LEU A 41 -18.44 5.89 15.16
C LEU A 41 -18.67 4.88 14.03
N LYS A 42 -19.41 5.26 12.98
CA LYS A 42 -19.62 4.40 11.81
C LYS A 42 -18.30 4.13 11.09
N MET A 43 -17.51 5.18 10.82
CA MET A 43 -16.24 5.04 10.11
C MET A 43 -15.16 4.33 10.91
N LEU A 44 -15.13 4.46 12.24
CA LEU A 44 -14.14 3.81 13.09
C LEU A 44 -14.47 2.32 13.34
N LEU A 45 -15.75 1.94 13.25
CA LEU A 45 -16.18 0.53 13.41
C LEU A 45 -16.27 -0.22 12.07
N GLU A 46 -16.76 0.44 11.02
CA GLU A 46 -17.00 -0.21 9.71
C GLU A 46 -15.99 0.21 8.64
N GLY A 47 -15.18 1.24 8.90
CA GLY A 47 -14.19 1.71 7.94
C GLY A 47 -13.10 0.68 7.77
N LYS A 48 -12.88 0.25 6.52
CA LYS A 48 -11.73 -0.58 6.17
C LYS A 48 -10.49 0.29 6.08
N ILE A 49 -9.47 -0.04 6.86
CA ILE A 49 -8.12 0.48 6.65
C ILE A 49 -7.43 -0.54 5.75
N GLU A 50 -7.33 -0.22 4.46
CA GLU A 50 -6.59 -1.07 3.53
C GLU A 50 -5.09 -0.77 3.69
N THR A 51 -4.39 -1.66 4.39
CA THR A 51 -2.94 -1.65 4.42
C THR A 51 -2.43 -2.58 3.32
N TYR A 52 -1.77 -2.01 2.33
CA TYR A 52 -1.11 -2.78 1.28
C TYR A 52 0.30 -3.13 1.74
N ASP A 53 0.54 -4.42 1.99
CA ASP A 53 1.89 -4.92 2.26
C ASP A 53 2.62 -5.20 0.94
N TYR A 54 3.56 -4.33 0.59
CA TYR A 54 4.42 -4.49 -0.58
C TYR A 54 5.74 -5.21 -0.27
N SER A 55 5.83 -5.92 0.87
CA SER A 55 7.00 -6.73 1.22
C SER A 55 7.36 -7.73 0.11
N GLU A 56 6.37 -8.27 -0.60
CA GLU A 56 6.56 -9.19 -1.74
C GLU A 56 7.27 -8.49 -2.93
N LEU A 57 7.17 -7.17 -3.07
CA LEU A 57 7.85 -6.39 -4.11
C LEU A 57 9.31 -6.06 -3.75
N ARG A 58 9.76 -6.36 -2.52
CA ARG A 58 11.13 -6.09 -2.09
C ARG A 58 12.13 -6.93 -2.87
N GLN A 59 11.83 -8.20 -3.10
CA GLN A 59 12.70 -9.11 -3.84
C GLN A 59 12.83 -8.66 -5.30
N LEU A 60 11.71 -8.29 -5.92
CA LEU A 60 11.68 -7.73 -7.27
C LEU A 60 12.55 -6.46 -7.37
N ARG A 61 12.46 -5.55 -6.38
CA ARG A 61 13.28 -4.33 -6.34
C ARG A 61 14.79 -4.65 -6.28
N ILE A 62 15.17 -5.67 -5.51
CA ILE A 62 16.58 -6.08 -5.38
C ILE A 62 17.11 -6.59 -6.72
N GLU A 63 16.33 -7.42 -7.42
CA GLU A 63 16.72 -7.94 -8.74
C GLU A 63 16.84 -6.83 -9.78
N VAL A 64 15.87 -5.91 -9.83
CA VAL A 64 15.92 -4.74 -10.73
C VAL A 64 17.16 -3.87 -10.46
N ASN A 65 17.50 -3.63 -9.19
CA ASN A 65 18.70 -2.87 -8.83
C ASN A 65 19.99 -3.57 -9.27
N ARG A 66 20.08 -4.89 -9.14
CA ARG A 66 21.23 -5.67 -9.59
C ARG A 66 21.42 -5.55 -11.12
N ILE A 67 20.33 -5.53 -11.88
CA ILE A 67 20.37 -5.37 -13.34
C ILE A 67 20.80 -3.95 -13.71
N GLY A 68 20.25 -2.93 -13.05
CA GLY A 68 20.68 -1.55 -13.25
C GLY A 68 22.19 -1.37 -13.01
N GLN A 69 22.74 -2.08 -12.02
CA GLN A 69 24.18 -2.09 -11.78
C GLN A 69 24.96 -2.76 -12.91
N ASN A 70 24.51 -3.92 -13.42
CA ASN A 70 25.15 -4.60 -14.54
C ASN A 70 25.15 -3.72 -15.80
N ILE A 71 23.99 -3.15 -16.16
CA ILE A 71 23.86 -2.23 -17.31
C ILE A 71 24.81 -1.03 -17.14
N ASN A 72 24.90 -0.46 -15.95
CA ASN A 72 25.78 0.68 -15.70
C ASN A 72 27.27 0.32 -15.79
N GLN A 73 27.65 -0.91 -15.44
CA GLN A 73 29.01 -1.41 -15.67
C GLN A 73 29.32 -1.52 -17.16
N LEU A 74 28.35 -1.93 -17.96
CA LEU A 74 28.50 -2.07 -19.40
C LEU A 74 28.55 -0.73 -20.10
N VAL A 75 27.72 0.23 -19.71
CA VAL A 75 27.83 1.61 -20.20
C VAL A 75 29.22 2.18 -19.89
N ARG A 76 29.75 1.94 -18.69
CA ARG A 76 31.13 2.31 -18.36
C ARG A 76 32.15 1.59 -19.23
N TYR A 77 31.98 0.29 -19.45
CA TYR A 77 32.89 -0.51 -20.27
C TYR A 77 32.92 -0.02 -21.73
N VAL A 78 31.75 0.18 -22.35
CA VAL A 78 31.60 0.71 -23.71
C VAL A 78 32.20 2.12 -23.83
N ASN A 79 31.95 2.98 -22.85
CA ASN A 79 32.54 4.32 -22.81
C ASN A 79 34.07 4.30 -22.58
N THR A 80 34.64 3.21 -22.07
CA THR A 80 36.07 3.11 -21.74
C THR A 80 36.87 2.43 -22.85
N PHE A 81 36.29 1.45 -23.54
CA PHE A 81 37.01 0.60 -24.49
C PHE A 81 36.61 0.81 -25.95
N GLU A 82 35.57 1.59 -26.26
CA GLU A 82 35.08 1.91 -27.63
C GLU A 82 34.78 0.70 -28.55
N GLU A 83 34.95 -0.54 -28.08
CA GLU A 83 34.62 -1.77 -28.80
C GLU A 83 33.54 -2.57 -28.07
N LEU A 84 32.51 -2.96 -28.83
CA LEU A 84 31.39 -3.77 -28.37
C LEU A 84 31.64 -5.23 -28.75
N ASP A 85 32.04 -6.05 -27.77
CA ASP A 85 32.11 -7.49 -27.95
C ASP A 85 30.69 -8.06 -28.12
N SER A 86 30.43 -8.70 -29.27
CA SER A 86 29.11 -9.24 -29.61
C SER A 86 28.66 -10.34 -28.65
N GLU A 87 29.60 -11.07 -28.05
CA GLU A 87 29.29 -12.09 -27.05
C GLU A 87 28.71 -11.47 -25.77
N LEU A 88 29.24 -10.29 -25.38
CA LEU A 88 28.79 -9.57 -24.20
C LEU A 88 27.38 -8.98 -24.38
N ILE A 89 27.07 -8.50 -25.58
CA ILE A 89 25.71 -8.05 -25.95
C ILE A 89 24.73 -9.23 -25.92
N GLN A 90 25.16 -10.40 -26.39
CA GLN A 90 24.30 -11.58 -26.43
C GLN A 90 23.97 -12.10 -25.03
N ALA A 91 24.97 -12.15 -24.13
CA ALA A 91 24.75 -12.52 -22.72
C ALA A 91 23.78 -11.57 -22.01
N LEU A 92 23.86 -10.26 -22.29
CA LEU A 92 22.92 -9.26 -21.79
C LEU A 92 21.49 -9.45 -22.27
N GLN A 93 21.33 -9.77 -23.55
CA GLN A 93 20.00 -10.00 -24.11
C GLN A 93 19.35 -11.22 -23.46
N ASP A 94 20.13 -12.24 -23.14
CA ASP A 94 19.65 -13.43 -22.45
C ASP A 94 19.27 -13.14 -20.99
N ASP A 95 20.09 -12.38 -20.25
CA ASP A 95 19.77 -11.92 -18.89
C ASP A 95 18.47 -11.09 -18.84
N ILE A 96 18.29 -10.18 -19.80
CA ILE A 96 17.08 -9.35 -19.91
C ILE A 96 15.86 -10.21 -20.25
N LYS A 97 16.02 -11.23 -21.10
CA LYS A 97 14.95 -12.13 -21.50
C LYS A 97 14.50 -13.02 -20.34
N GLU A 98 15.43 -13.52 -19.54
CA GLU A 98 15.13 -14.31 -18.35
C GLU A 98 14.41 -13.47 -17.28
N MET A 99 14.84 -12.22 -17.08
CA MET A 99 14.14 -11.26 -16.21
C MET A 99 12.71 -11.01 -16.68
N LYS A 100 12.50 -10.77 -17.98
CA LYS A 100 11.15 -10.56 -18.53
C LYS A 100 10.25 -11.76 -18.26
N GLN A 101 10.78 -12.98 -18.33
CA GLN A 101 10.03 -14.20 -18.02
C GLN A 101 9.70 -14.33 -16.53
N LEU A 102 10.65 -14.07 -15.64
CA LEU A 102 10.44 -14.09 -14.18
C LEU A 102 9.42 -13.05 -13.74
N VAL A 103 9.53 -11.81 -14.22
CA VAL A 103 8.56 -10.74 -13.98
C VAL A 103 7.18 -11.18 -14.49
N THR A 104 7.07 -11.58 -15.75
CA THR A 104 5.76 -11.99 -16.31
C THR A 104 5.15 -13.17 -15.56
N LYS A 105 5.97 -14.09 -15.04
CA LYS A 105 5.51 -15.22 -14.22
C LYS A 105 5.01 -14.72 -12.86
N GLU A 106 5.79 -13.96 -12.09
CA GLU A 106 5.36 -13.45 -10.79
C GLU A 106 4.09 -12.59 -10.89
N PHE A 107 3.96 -11.76 -11.93
CA PHE A 107 2.76 -10.95 -12.18
C PHE A 107 1.55 -11.75 -12.69
N LYS A 108 1.73 -12.91 -13.36
CA LYS A 108 0.63 -13.80 -13.78
C LYS A 108 0.17 -14.76 -12.68
N THR A 109 1.05 -15.13 -11.75
CA THR A 109 0.77 -16.18 -10.76
C THR A 109 0.26 -15.62 -9.43
N LYS A 110 0.41 -14.32 -9.16
CA LYS A 110 -0.01 -13.71 -7.88
C LYS A 110 -0.85 -12.45 -8.14
N GLU A 111 -2.09 -12.46 -7.67
CA GLU A 111 -2.86 -11.22 -7.45
C GLU A 111 -2.06 -10.37 -6.47
N VAL A 112 -1.47 -9.26 -6.95
CA VAL A 112 -0.42 -8.48 -6.26
C VAL A 112 -0.95 -7.66 -5.07
N ALA A 113 -2.13 -7.99 -4.55
CA ALA A 113 -2.72 -7.39 -3.38
C ALA A 113 -3.40 -8.47 -2.54
N LYS A 114 -2.66 -9.11 -1.63
CA LYS A 114 -3.31 -9.84 -0.54
C LYS A 114 -3.93 -8.80 0.41
N GLN A 115 -5.25 -8.83 0.50
CA GLN A 115 -6.00 -8.10 1.51
C GLN A 115 -5.64 -8.68 2.88
N HIS A 116 -4.72 -8.04 3.61
CA HIS A 116 -4.53 -8.36 5.02
C HIS A 116 -5.42 -7.44 5.87
N GLY A 117 -6.34 -8.07 6.61
CA GLY A 117 -7.06 -7.45 7.72
C GLY A 117 -8.30 -6.66 7.34
N SER A 118 -9.42 -7.34 7.10
CA SER A 118 -10.63 -6.86 7.79
C SER A 118 -10.40 -7.16 9.26
N ASP A 119 -10.02 -6.16 10.05
CA ASP A 119 -10.19 -6.26 11.51
C ASP A 119 -11.71 -6.39 11.73
N GLN A 120 -12.19 -7.64 11.72
CA GLN A 120 -13.44 -7.98 12.35
C GLN A 120 -13.18 -7.82 13.84
N SER A 121 -13.39 -6.61 14.35
CA SER A 121 -13.56 -6.41 15.79
C SER A 121 -14.60 -7.42 16.25
N LEU A 122 -14.14 -8.33 17.11
CA LEU A 122 -14.83 -9.51 17.57
C LEU A 122 -16.30 -9.25 17.90
N SER A 123 -17.17 -10.10 17.38
CA SER A 123 -18.47 -10.33 17.98
C SER A 123 -18.25 -11.06 19.32
N ASP A 124 -18.09 -10.30 20.40
CA ASP A 124 -18.34 -10.84 21.74
C ASP A 124 -19.85 -11.10 21.83
N GLN A 125 -20.24 -12.32 21.45
CA GLN A 125 -21.44 -12.97 21.95
C GLN A 125 -21.12 -13.47 23.35
N THR A 126 -21.65 -12.79 24.36
CA THR A 126 -21.88 -13.38 25.67
C THR A 126 -23.33 -13.14 26.04
N ASP A 127 -24.10 -14.23 26.04
CA ASP A 127 -25.25 -14.41 26.94
C ASP A 127 -24.78 -14.49 28.40
#